data_AF-A0A9E0GR04-F1
#
_entry.id   AF-A0A9E0GR04-F1
#
_cell.length_a   1.000
_cell.length_b   1.000
_cell.length_c   1.000
_cell.angle_alpha   90.00
_cell.angle_beta   90.00
_cell.angle_gamma   90.00
#
_symmetry.space_group_name_H-M   'P 1'
#
loop_
_entity.id
_entity.type
_entity.pdbx_description
1 polymer ?
#
loop_
_entity_poly.entity_id
_entity_poly.type
_entity_poly.pdbx_seq_one_letter_code
_entity_poly.pdbx_strand_id
1 'polypeptide(L)'
;MILHIFMTTIMPILVMAVAGFVLDRRFQMDLDTLSKINFYIVCPAFLFINTYQYRFSDSTLDLVNLNIVIFVLTLIGALVLERLLRMTPERAGILRNSILFNNCGNIGVPLIIFIYSNTPYLDVAGSTPWLQAAIAVQIIVFAFQNIVTNSFGFYFAGKGQLSSRDAVKLVFSMPIIYAVILGLGLNQANIDITHLFIWPALENFSNALVMIALFTLGVQLSRTPFQFFKRDVLVASFGRLVMGPGIALVCL
;
A
#
# COMPACT_ATOMS: atom_id res chain seq x y z
N MET A 1 -23.75 -4.04 -13.10
CA MET A 1 -22.91 -4.09 -11.88
C MET A 1 -21.41 -4.01 -12.21
N ILE A 2 -20.83 -4.97 -12.95
CA ILE A 2 -19.37 -4.97 -13.26
C ILE A 2 -18.92 -3.71 -14.02
N LEU A 3 -19.63 -3.33 -15.09
CA LEU A 3 -19.30 -2.11 -15.85
C LEU A 3 -19.35 -0.84 -14.99
N HIS A 4 -20.30 -0.79 -14.05
CA HIS A 4 -20.42 0.34 -13.13
C HIS A 4 -19.18 0.44 -12.24
N ILE A 5 -18.82 -0.64 -11.53
CA ILE A 5 -17.62 -0.70 -10.68
C ILE A 5 -16.36 -0.35 -11.48
N PHE A 6 -16.24 -0.87 -12.71
CA PHE A 6 -15.11 -0.55 -13.58
C PHE A 6 -15.04 0.95 -13.86
N MET A 7 -16.16 1.58 -14.22
CA MET A 7 -16.21 3.01 -14.54
C MET A 7 -16.06 3.93 -13.33
N THR A 8 -16.56 3.54 -12.15
CA THR A 8 -16.52 4.39 -10.95
C THR A 8 -15.28 4.19 -10.10
N THR A 9 -14.62 3.04 -10.20
CA THR A 9 -13.48 2.69 -9.35
C THR A 9 -12.19 2.53 -10.15
N ILE A 10 -12.20 1.70 -11.19
CA ILE A 10 -10.97 1.35 -11.92
C ILE A 10 -10.58 2.48 -12.89
N MET A 11 -11.53 3.04 -13.61
CA MET A 11 -11.25 4.11 -14.58
C MET A 11 -10.62 5.36 -13.96
N PRO A 12 -11.08 5.90 -12.81
CA PRO A 12 -10.42 7.03 -12.16
C PRO A 12 -8.95 6.76 -11.80
N ILE A 13 -8.67 5.56 -11.29
CA ILE A 13 -7.32 5.10 -10.96
C ILE A 13 -6.45 5.08 -12.22
N LEU A 14 -6.97 4.48 -13.30
CA LEU A 14 -6.28 4.40 -14.59
C LEU A 14 -6.03 5.78 -15.19
N VAL A 15 -7.00 6.70 -15.12
CA VAL A 15 -6.85 8.07 -15.63
C VAL A 15 -5.71 8.79 -14.92
N MET A 16 -5.63 8.71 -13.59
CA MET A 16 -4.54 9.32 -12.83
C MET A 16 -3.17 8.69 -13.13
N ALA A 17 -3.11 7.36 -13.25
CA ALA A 17 -1.89 6.66 -13.62
C ALA A 17 -1.45 7.00 -15.06
N VAL A 18 -2.38 7.07 -16.01
CA VAL A 18 -2.09 7.46 -17.40
C VAL A 18 -1.62 8.92 -17.46
N ALA A 19 -2.18 9.82 -16.66
CA ALA A 19 -1.70 11.19 -16.59
C ALA A 19 -0.22 11.25 -16.15
N GLY A 20 0.15 10.51 -15.11
CA GLY A 20 1.55 10.38 -14.68
C GLY A 20 2.45 9.77 -15.75
N PHE A 21 1.97 8.72 -16.43
CA PHE A 21 2.68 8.07 -17.54
C PHE A 21 2.96 9.04 -18.70
N VAL A 22 1.95 9.78 -19.13
CA VAL A 22 2.05 10.74 -20.25
C VAL A 22 2.99 11.89 -19.89
N LEU A 23 2.92 12.37 -18.65
CA LEU A 23 3.80 13.43 -18.18
C LEU A 23 5.25 12.98 -18.09
N ASP A 24 5.54 11.77 -17.62
CA ASP A 24 6.91 11.24 -17.67
C ASP A 24 7.44 11.13 -19.09
N ARG A 25 6.62 10.67 -20.03
CA ARG A 25 7.01 10.57 -21.44
C ARG A 25 7.31 11.94 -22.07
N ARG A 26 6.66 13.01 -21.60
CA ARG A 26 6.82 14.36 -22.14
C ARG A 26 7.90 15.18 -21.43
N PHE A 27 8.03 15.01 -20.12
CA PHE A 27 8.84 15.88 -19.27
C PHE A 27 9.94 15.14 -18.49
N GLN A 28 10.04 13.82 -18.59
CA GLN A 28 11.05 12.99 -17.90
C GLN A 28 11.09 13.29 -16.40
N MET A 29 9.97 13.02 -15.73
CA MET A 29 9.76 13.37 -14.32
C MET A 29 10.82 12.73 -13.42
N ASP A 30 11.29 13.43 -12.39
CA ASP A 30 12.23 12.81 -11.45
C ASP A 30 11.51 11.85 -10.48
N LEU A 31 11.63 10.54 -10.72
CA LEU A 31 10.95 9.51 -9.93
C LEU A 31 11.42 9.49 -8.48
N ASP A 32 12.69 9.81 -8.24
CA ASP A 32 13.28 9.84 -6.90
C ASP A 32 12.67 10.98 -6.06
N THR A 33 12.47 12.15 -6.67
CA THR A 33 11.82 13.30 -6.04
C THR A 33 10.36 12.98 -5.71
N LEU A 34 9.62 12.42 -6.65
CA LEU A 34 8.23 12.00 -6.41
C LEU A 34 8.13 10.97 -5.28
N SER A 35 9.03 9.98 -5.29
CA SER A 35 9.08 8.95 -4.26
C SER A 35 9.46 9.53 -2.90
N LYS A 36 10.42 10.46 -2.83
CA LYS A 36 10.80 11.15 -1.59
C LYS A 36 9.65 11.98 -1.02
N ILE A 37 8.95 12.76 -1.85
CA ILE A 37 7.76 13.50 -1.42
C ILE A 37 6.72 12.53 -0.84
N ASN A 38 6.49 11.40 -1.52
CA ASN A 38 5.54 10.40 -1.06
C ASN A 38 5.94 9.79 0.30
N PHE A 39 7.17 9.28 0.42
CA PHE A 39 7.62 8.55 1.62
C PHE A 39 7.98 9.44 2.82
N TYR A 40 8.41 10.69 2.61
CA TYR A 40 8.85 11.57 3.68
C TYR A 40 7.81 12.59 4.14
N ILE A 41 6.80 12.91 3.31
CA ILE A 41 5.79 13.92 3.64
C ILE A 41 4.39 13.33 3.58
N VAL A 42 3.98 12.84 2.41
CA VAL A 42 2.58 12.49 2.13
C VAL A 42 2.13 11.24 2.88
N CYS A 43 2.86 10.12 2.77
CA CYS A 43 2.54 8.89 3.49
C CYS A 43 2.60 9.06 5.02
N PRO A 44 3.64 9.71 5.59
CA PRO A 44 3.66 10.03 7.02
C PRO A 44 2.46 10.89 7.46
N ALA A 45 2.14 11.97 6.73
CA ALA A 45 1.00 12.82 7.07
C ALA A 45 -0.32 12.05 6.98
N PHE A 46 -0.50 11.25 5.93
CA PHE A 46 -1.67 10.38 5.78
C PHE A 46 -1.81 9.41 6.94
N LEU A 47 -0.76 8.66 7.26
CA LEU A 47 -0.80 7.70 8.35
C LEU A 47 -1.00 8.40 9.69
N PHE A 48 -0.36 9.55 9.93
CA PHE A 48 -0.55 10.33 11.15
C PHE A 48 -2.00 10.80 11.33
N ILE A 49 -2.56 11.51 10.34
CA ILE A 49 -3.93 12.05 10.41
C ILE A 49 -4.92 10.92 10.66
N ASN A 50 -4.79 9.84 9.91
CA ASN A 50 -5.77 8.77 9.97
C ASN A 50 -5.60 7.87 11.20
N THR A 51 -4.39 7.66 11.74
CA THR A 51 -4.22 6.98 13.04
C THR A 51 -4.62 7.87 14.21
N TYR A 52 -4.43 9.18 14.09
CA TYR A 52 -4.87 10.15 15.10
C TYR A 52 -6.39 10.24 15.18
N GLN A 53 -7.10 10.15 14.05
CA GLN A 53 -8.57 10.15 14.01
C GLN A 53 -9.17 8.75 14.20
N TYR A 54 -8.34 7.70 14.24
CA TYR A 54 -8.79 6.32 14.33
C TYR A 54 -9.55 6.09 15.64
N ARG A 55 -10.70 5.41 15.54
CA ARG A 55 -11.46 4.94 16.69
C ARG A 55 -11.19 3.46 16.86
N PHE A 56 -10.49 3.10 17.93
CA PHE A 56 -10.25 1.71 18.28
C PHE A 56 -11.57 1.02 18.60
N SER A 57 -11.87 -0.03 17.82
CA SER A 57 -12.89 -1.03 18.11
C SER A 57 -12.22 -2.26 18.73
N ASP A 58 -12.96 -3.05 19.49
CA ASP A 58 -12.52 -4.34 20.03
C ASP A 58 -12.00 -5.28 18.92
N SER A 59 -12.57 -5.15 17.71
CA SER A 59 -12.17 -5.89 16.51
C SER A 59 -10.83 -5.45 15.89
N THR A 60 -10.19 -4.38 16.39
CA THR A 60 -8.93 -3.86 15.81
C THR A 60 -7.80 -4.87 15.97
N LEU A 61 -7.70 -5.52 17.13
CA LEU A 61 -6.67 -6.53 17.37
C LEU A 61 -6.87 -7.76 16.48
N ASP A 62 -8.11 -8.17 16.25
CA ASP A 62 -8.44 -9.27 15.34
C ASP A 62 -8.02 -8.95 13.90
N LEU A 63 -8.23 -7.72 13.45
CA LEU A 63 -7.78 -7.26 12.12
C LEU A 63 -6.24 -7.29 11.99
N VAL A 64 -5.52 -6.84 13.02
CA VAL A 64 -4.05 -6.91 13.05
C VAL A 64 -3.58 -8.35 12.98
N ASN A 65 -4.16 -9.23 13.81
CA ASN A 65 -3.83 -10.66 13.84
C ASN A 65 -4.12 -11.34 12.49
N LEU A 66 -5.28 -11.07 11.90
CA LEU A 66 -5.66 -11.60 10.59
C LEU A 66 -4.67 -11.16 9.50
N ASN A 67 -4.28 -9.89 9.49
CA ASN A 67 -3.31 -9.37 8.53
C ASN A 67 -1.93 -10.06 8.67
N ILE A 68 -1.47 -10.30 9.91
CA ILE A 68 -0.23 -11.04 10.19
C ILE A 68 -0.35 -12.48 9.70
N VAL A 69 -1.46 -13.17 9.99
CA VAL A 69 -1.68 -14.57 9.56
C VAL A 69 -1.69 -14.68 8.03
N ILE A 70 -2.44 -13.81 7.34
CA ILE A 70 -2.49 -13.79 5.87
C ILE A 70 -1.09 -13.54 5.30
N PHE A 71 -0.33 -12.61 5.87
CA PHE A 71 1.05 -12.35 5.44
C PHE A 71 1.94 -13.58 5.60
N VAL A 72 1.92 -14.24 6.76
CA VAL A 72 2.74 -15.43 7.04
C VAL A 72 2.36 -16.59 6.12
N LEU A 73 1.07 -16.85 5.92
CA LEU A 73 0.61 -17.89 5.00
C LEU A 73 1.00 -17.59 3.55
N THR A 74 0.92 -16.33 3.14
CA THR A 74 1.36 -15.90 1.80
C THR A 74 2.88 -16.07 1.64
N LEU A 75 3.66 -15.80 2.69
CA LEU A 75 5.11 -16.06 2.72
C LEU A 75 5.41 -17.55 2.58
N ILE A 76 4.71 -18.40 3.33
CA ILE A 76 4.85 -19.85 3.22
C ILE A 76 4.49 -20.31 1.80
N GLY A 77 3.38 -19.82 1.23
CA GLY A 77 2.97 -20.11 -0.14
C GLY A 77 4.04 -19.72 -1.17
N ALA A 78 4.64 -18.53 -1.03
CA ALA A 78 5.73 -18.08 -1.89
C ALA A 78 7.00 -18.95 -1.74
N LEU A 79 7.36 -19.35 -0.51
CA LEU A 79 8.48 -20.25 -0.22
C LEU A 79 8.28 -21.67 -0.78
N VAL A 80 7.04 -22.17 -0.77
CA VAL A 80 6.70 -23.45 -1.39
C VAL A 80 6.82 -23.32 -2.91
N LEU A 81 6.27 -22.25 -3.49
CA LEU A 81 6.27 -22.03 -4.93
C LEU A 81 7.69 -21.90 -5.50
N GLU A 82 8.58 -21.16 -4.84
CA GLU A 82 9.98 -21.03 -5.30
C GLU A 82 10.73 -22.37 -5.27
N ARG A 83 10.45 -23.24 -4.28
CA ARG A 83 11.03 -24.58 -4.17
C ARG A 83 10.49 -25.53 -5.25
N LEU A 84 9.18 -25.54 -5.47
CA LEU A 84 8.54 -26.35 -6.51
C LEU A 84 9.06 -26.00 -7.91
N LEU A 85 9.30 -24.71 -8.15
CA LEU A 85 9.79 -24.20 -9.43
C LEU A 85 11.33 -24.23 -9.54
N ARG A 86 12.04 -24.69 -8.49
CA ARG A 86 13.51 -24.78 -8.43
C ARG A 86 14.19 -23.47 -8.84
N MET A 87 13.68 -22.35 -8.33
CA MET A 87 14.17 -21.02 -8.70
C MET A 87 15.56 -20.73 -8.12
N THR A 88 16.35 -19.96 -8.84
CA THR A 88 17.62 -19.43 -8.32
C THR A 88 17.36 -18.44 -7.17
N PRO A 89 18.30 -18.25 -6.23
CA PRO A 89 18.10 -17.36 -5.08
C PRO A 89 17.67 -15.92 -5.44
N GLU A 90 18.16 -15.42 -6.58
CA GLU A 90 17.81 -14.11 -7.14
C GLU A 90 16.35 -14.07 -7.61
N ARG A 91 15.95 -15.01 -8.47
CA ARG A 91 14.57 -15.12 -8.96
C ARG A 91 13.57 -15.38 -7.84
N ALA A 92 13.96 -16.20 -6.87
CA ALA A 92 13.19 -16.47 -5.66
C ALA A 92 12.97 -15.20 -4.81
N GLY A 93 13.99 -14.33 -4.69
CA GLY A 93 13.86 -13.01 -4.05
C GLY A 93 12.86 -12.11 -4.77
N ILE A 94 12.96 -12.03 -6.10
CA ILE A 94 12.04 -11.24 -6.95
C ILE A 94 10.61 -11.78 -6.85
N LEU A 95 10.41 -13.11 -6.87
CA LEU A 95 9.10 -13.74 -6.72
C LEU A 95 8.48 -13.39 -5.37
N ARG A 96 9.22 -13.57 -4.28
CA ARG A 96 8.75 -13.24 -2.92
C ARG A 96 8.37 -11.77 -2.83
N ASN A 97 9.21 -10.87 -3.34
CA ASN A 97 8.88 -9.44 -3.42
C ASN A 97 7.57 -9.20 -4.19
N SER A 98 7.43 -9.87 -5.33
CA SER A 98 6.29 -9.73 -6.22
C SER A 98 5.02 -10.38 -5.68
N ILE A 99 5.06 -11.28 -4.71
CA ILE A 99 3.87 -11.88 -4.10
C ILE A 99 3.52 -11.12 -2.82
N LEU A 100 4.50 -10.95 -1.93
CA LEU A 100 4.31 -10.41 -0.57
C LEU A 100 4.10 -8.91 -0.54
N PHE A 101 4.81 -8.16 -1.39
CA PHE A 101 4.83 -6.70 -1.30
C PHE A 101 3.81 -6.05 -2.20
N ASN A 102 2.55 -6.08 -1.75
CA ASN A 102 1.47 -5.41 -2.43
C ASN A 102 1.71 -3.88 -2.42
N ASN A 103 1.35 -3.21 -3.52
CA ASN A 103 1.42 -1.75 -3.57
C ASN A 103 0.20 -1.15 -2.86
N CYS A 104 0.00 -1.50 -1.60
CA CYS A 104 -1.18 -1.10 -0.84
C CYS A 104 -1.21 0.41 -0.57
N GLY A 105 -0.05 1.08 -0.55
CA GLY A 105 0.01 2.54 -0.48
C GLY A 105 -0.48 3.17 -1.77
N ASN A 106 0.19 2.90 -2.90
CA ASN A 106 -0.10 3.62 -4.13
C ASN A 106 -1.35 3.14 -4.86
N ILE A 107 -1.79 1.90 -4.64
CA ILE A 107 -3.01 1.36 -5.27
C ILE A 107 -4.06 1.02 -4.21
N GLY A 108 -3.69 0.35 -3.12
CA GLY A 108 -4.66 -0.15 -2.13
C GLY A 108 -5.48 0.95 -1.46
N VAL A 109 -4.85 2.03 -1.01
CA VAL A 109 -5.54 3.18 -0.40
C VAL A 109 -6.49 3.85 -1.41
N PRO A 110 -6.05 4.27 -2.62
CA PRO A 110 -6.97 4.79 -3.62
C PRO A 110 -8.11 3.84 -3.97
N LEU A 111 -7.82 2.54 -4.11
CA LEU A 111 -8.81 1.54 -4.48
C LEU A 111 -9.93 1.46 -3.42
N ILE A 112 -9.58 1.38 -2.15
CA ILE A 112 -10.57 1.36 -1.06
C ILE A 112 -11.39 2.64 -1.03
N ILE A 113 -10.75 3.81 -1.19
CA ILE A 113 -11.47 5.08 -1.24
C ILE A 113 -12.49 5.06 -2.38
N PHE A 114 -12.08 4.71 -3.60
CA PHE A 114 -13.00 4.69 -4.75
C PHE A 114 -14.06 3.58 -4.67
N ILE A 115 -13.82 2.45 -4.01
CA ILE A 115 -14.84 1.41 -3.84
C ILE A 115 -15.93 1.92 -2.89
N TYR A 116 -15.53 2.37 -1.69
CA TYR A 116 -16.47 2.70 -0.63
C TYR A 116 -17.07 4.11 -0.75
N SER A 117 -16.59 4.92 -1.70
CA SER A 117 -17.22 6.18 -2.12
C SER A 117 -18.25 6.04 -3.25
N ASN A 118 -18.53 4.82 -3.74
CA ASN A 118 -19.43 4.60 -4.87
C ASN A 118 -20.46 3.48 -4.59
N THR A 119 -21.53 3.43 -5.39
CA THR A 119 -22.51 2.34 -5.30
C THR A 119 -21.86 0.98 -5.57
N PRO A 120 -22.25 -0.09 -4.85
CA PRO A 120 -23.41 -0.22 -3.95
C PRO A 120 -23.15 0.15 -2.47
N TYR A 121 -22.00 0.72 -2.14
CA TYR A 121 -21.63 1.03 -0.75
C TYR A 121 -22.15 2.38 -0.24
N LEU A 122 -22.80 3.16 -1.11
CA LEU A 122 -23.54 4.35 -0.73
C LEU A 122 -24.88 3.97 -0.09
N ASP A 123 -25.30 4.74 0.91
CA ASP A 123 -26.66 4.63 1.43
C ASP A 123 -27.69 5.28 0.49
N VAL A 124 -28.98 5.18 0.84
CA VAL A 124 -30.10 5.74 0.05
C VAL A 124 -30.00 7.28 -0.09
N ALA A 125 -29.29 7.96 0.82
CA ALA A 125 -29.07 9.40 0.80
C ALA A 125 -27.78 9.81 0.06
N GLY A 126 -26.98 8.86 -0.44
CA GLY A 126 -25.70 9.10 -1.09
C GLY A 126 -24.52 9.30 -0.13
N SER A 127 -24.70 9.04 1.17
CA SER A 127 -23.64 9.09 2.17
C SER A 127 -22.73 7.86 2.07
N THR A 128 -21.52 7.96 2.62
CA THR A 128 -20.48 6.91 2.58
C THR A 128 -20.26 6.26 3.96
N PRO A 129 -21.23 5.48 4.49
CA PRO A 129 -21.16 4.98 5.87
C PRO A 129 -19.98 4.03 6.12
N TRP A 130 -19.54 3.31 5.10
CA TRP A 130 -18.48 2.30 5.20
C TRP A 130 -17.08 2.84 4.91
N LEU A 131 -16.97 4.04 4.33
CA LEU A 131 -15.70 4.57 3.85
C LEU A 131 -14.68 4.76 4.97
N GLN A 132 -15.10 5.34 6.10
CA GLN A 132 -14.20 5.55 7.23
C GLN A 132 -13.72 4.21 7.81
N ALA A 133 -14.61 3.22 7.95
CA ALA A 133 -14.25 1.88 8.43
C ALA A 133 -13.27 1.19 7.48
N ALA A 134 -13.46 1.32 6.16
CA ALA A 134 -12.57 0.73 5.18
C ALA A 134 -11.18 1.41 5.16
N ILE A 135 -11.13 2.74 5.27
CA ILE A 135 -9.88 3.49 5.43
C ILE A 135 -9.18 3.07 6.73
N ALA A 136 -9.93 2.90 7.82
CA ALA A 136 -9.47 2.35 9.10
C ALA A 136 -8.70 1.03 8.94
N VAL A 137 -9.33 0.03 8.31
CA VAL A 137 -8.70 -1.26 8.02
C VAL A 137 -7.46 -1.08 7.13
N GLN A 138 -7.56 -0.24 6.11
CA GLN A 138 -6.47 -0.02 5.16
C GLN A 138 -5.25 0.63 5.81
N ILE A 139 -5.40 1.46 6.83
CA ILE A 139 -4.27 2.03 7.58
C ILE A 139 -3.49 0.93 8.29
N ILE A 140 -4.18 -0.04 8.91
CA ILE A 140 -3.54 -1.17 9.59
C ILE A 140 -2.72 -1.97 8.58
N VAL A 141 -3.34 -2.32 7.45
CA VAL A 141 -2.66 -3.03 6.35
C VAL A 141 -1.48 -2.21 5.83
N PHE A 142 -1.67 -0.91 5.59
CA PHE A 142 -0.64 -0.04 5.02
C PHE A 142 0.53 0.21 5.97
N ALA A 143 0.28 0.43 7.26
CA ALA A 143 1.32 0.60 8.27
C ALA A 143 2.14 -0.69 8.40
N PHE A 144 1.47 -1.84 8.52
CA PHE A 144 2.13 -3.15 8.55
C PHE A 144 2.96 -3.37 7.27
N GLN A 145 2.36 -3.12 6.11
CA GLN A 145 3.02 -3.32 4.83
C GLN A 145 4.25 -2.43 4.67
N ASN A 146 4.22 -1.18 5.12
CA ASN A 146 5.40 -0.31 5.10
C ASN A 146 6.53 -0.90 5.94
N ILE A 147 6.24 -1.32 7.17
CA ILE A 147 7.25 -1.90 8.06
C ILE A 147 7.88 -3.14 7.41
N VAL A 148 7.07 -4.04 6.90
CA VAL A 148 7.54 -5.30 6.31
C VAL A 148 8.23 -5.08 4.97
N THR A 149 7.68 -4.25 4.07
CA THR A 149 8.28 -3.95 2.75
C THR A 149 9.62 -3.23 2.92
N ASN A 150 9.70 -2.27 3.85
CA ASN A 150 10.95 -1.56 4.11
C ASN A 150 11.98 -2.43 4.86
N SER A 151 11.58 -3.56 5.45
CA SER A 151 12.49 -4.52 6.08
C SER A 151 12.86 -5.66 5.13
N PHE A 152 11.89 -6.52 4.84
CA PHE A 152 12.06 -7.73 4.04
C PHE A 152 12.13 -7.44 2.55
N GLY A 153 11.46 -6.38 2.06
CA GLY A 153 11.50 -6.00 0.64
C GLY A 153 12.88 -5.58 0.20
N PHE A 154 13.56 -4.73 0.99
CA PHE A 154 14.96 -4.39 0.73
C PHE A 154 15.89 -5.58 0.92
N TYR A 155 15.66 -6.44 1.92
CA TYR A 155 16.46 -7.65 2.11
C TYR A 155 16.34 -8.63 0.93
N PHE A 156 15.14 -8.84 0.38
CA PHE A 156 14.92 -9.72 -0.76
C PHE A 156 15.36 -9.09 -2.09
N ALA A 157 15.21 -7.78 -2.26
CA ALA A 157 15.68 -7.05 -3.44
C ALA A 157 17.21 -6.89 -3.45
N GLY A 158 17.84 -6.81 -2.27
CA GLY A 158 19.24 -6.51 -2.08
C GLY A 158 20.14 -7.70 -1.81
N LYS A 159 19.71 -8.95 -2.08
CA LYS A 159 20.59 -10.14 -1.96
C LYS A 159 21.82 -9.97 -2.87
N GLY A 160 22.91 -9.46 -2.29
CA GLY A 160 24.18 -9.14 -2.95
C GLY A 160 24.71 -7.72 -2.71
N GLN A 161 23.90 -6.77 -2.20
CA GLN A 161 24.30 -5.35 -2.08
C GLN A 161 24.04 -4.71 -0.71
N LEU A 162 23.10 -5.20 0.11
CA LEU A 162 22.77 -4.62 1.42
C LEU A 162 22.84 -5.68 2.52
N SER A 163 23.48 -5.35 3.65
CA SER A 163 23.50 -6.24 4.82
C SER A 163 22.17 -6.18 5.58
N SER A 164 21.86 -7.21 6.37
CA SER A 164 20.68 -7.21 7.25
C SER A 164 20.65 -6.01 8.21
N ARG A 165 21.83 -5.50 8.60
CA ARG A 165 21.96 -4.33 9.48
C ARG A 165 21.57 -3.03 8.75
N ASP A 166 21.89 -2.92 7.47
CA ASP A 166 21.55 -1.76 6.65
C ASP A 166 20.06 -1.69 6.37
N ALA A 167 19.43 -2.85 6.13
CA ALA A 167 17.97 -2.95 6.01
C ALA A 167 17.27 -2.46 7.30
N VAL A 168 17.71 -2.91 8.48
CA VAL A 168 17.14 -2.47 9.76
C VAL A 168 17.32 -0.96 9.97
N LYS A 169 18.53 -0.42 9.71
CA LYS A 169 18.77 1.03 9.82
C LYS A 169 17.86 1.83 8.90
N LEU A 170 17.66 1.36 7.67
CA LEU A 170 16.78 2.02 6.70
C LEU A 170 15.34 2.09 7.20
N VAL A 171 14.80 0.99 7.73
CA VAL A 171 13.45 0.93 8.32
C VAL A 171 13.25 1.99 9.39
N PHE A 172 14.17 2.04 10.36
CA PHE A 172 14.11 3.02 11.45
C PHE A 172 14.44 4.45 11.00
N SER A 173 15.00 4.67 9.82
CA SER A 173 15.23 6.02 9.29
C SER A 173 13.99 6.61 8.61
N MET A 174 12.94 5.80 8.37
CA MET A 174 11.75 6.25 7.64
C MET A 174 10.75 6.95 8.57
N PRO A 175 10.25 8.16 8.21
CA PRO A 175 9.36 8.94 9.06
C PRO A 175 8.02 8.26 9.39
N ILE A 176 7.60 7.32 8.53
CA ILE A 176 6.30 6.65 8.59
C ILE A 176 6.05 5.97 9.94
N ILE A 177 7.04 5.25 10.49
CA ILE A 177 6.87 4.53 11.76
C ILE A 177 6.62 5.51 12.90
N TYR A 178 7.37 6.62 12.92
CA TYR A 178 7.23 7.67 13.92
C TYR A 178 5.88 8.39 13.80
N ALA A 179 5.41 8.63 12.59
CA ALA A 179 4.09 9.23 12.34
C ALA A 179 2.95 8.36 12.88
N VAL A 180 3.01 7.04 12.66
CA VAL A 180 2.03 6.09 13.21
C VAL A 180 2.05 6.10 14.73
N ILE A 181 3.23 5.98 15.35
CA ILE A 181 3.39 5.97 16.82
C ILE A 181 2.86 7.27 17.42
N LEU A 182 3.23 8.42 16.84
CA LEU A 182 2.80 9.72 17.33
C LEU A 182 1.28 9.91 17.20
N GLY A 183 0.70 9.55 16.05
CA GLY A 183 -0.74 9.65 15.82
C GLY A 183 -1.55 8.79 16.80
N LEU A 184 -1.16 7.52 16.97
CA LEU A 184 -1.81 6.61 17.93
C LEU A 184 -1.60 7.06 19.39
N GLY A 185 -0.42 7.60 19.71
CA GLY A 185 -0.10 8.09 21.06
C GLY A 185 -0.94 9.30 21.45
N LEU A 186 -1.06 10.28 20.55
CA LEU A 186 -1.90 11.46 20.77
C LEU A 186 -3.39 11.12 20.81
N ASN A 187 -3.85 10.19 19.97
CA ASN A 187 -5.21 9.67 20.01
C ASN A 187 -5.54 9.02 21.36
N GLN A 188 -4.69 8.11 21.85
CA GLN A 188 -4.90 7.44 23.15
C GLN A 188 -4.82 8.41 24.33
N ALA A 189 -3.97 9.43 24.24
CA ALA A 189 -3.87 10.48 25.24
C ALA A 189 -5.06 11.47 25.20
N ASN A 190 -5.97 11.36 24.22
CA ASN A 190 -7.08 12.29 23.97
C ASN A 190 -6.62 13.76 23.86
N ILE A 191 -5.42 13.99 23.32
CA ILE A 191 -4.87 15.33 23.15
C ILE A 191 -5.38 15.89 21.83
N ASP A 192 -6.27 16.87 21.91
CA ASP A 192 -6.75 17.55 20.72
C ASP A 192 -5.68 18.50 20.15
N ILE A 193 -5.12 18.16 19.00
CA ILE A 193 -4.17 19.00 18.26
C ILE A 193 -4.77 19.61 16.98
N THR A 194 -6.07 19.40 16.73
CA THR A 194 -6.73 19.84 15.48
C THR A 194 -6.81 21.36 15.35
N HIS A 195 -6.74 22.07 16.46
CA HIS A 195 -6.75 23.53 16.53
C HIS A 195 -5.38 24.16 16.21
N LEU A 196 -4.30 23.37 16.10
CA LEU A 196 -2.96 23.89 15.80
C LEU A 196 -2.84 24.34 14.35
N PHE A 197 -2.04 25.36 14.08
CA PHE A 197 -1.82 25.92 12.73
C PHE A 197 -1.28 24.89 11.72
N ILE A 198 -0.62 23.84 12.21
CA ILE A 198 -0.03 22.79 11.36
C ILE A 198 -1.08 21.79 10.89
N TRP A 199 -2.23 21.70 11.56
CA TRP A 199 -3.26 20.70 11.29
C TRP A 199 -3.80 20.78 9.85
N PRO A 200 -4.21 21.97 9.33
CA PRO A 200 -4.65 22.07 7.94
C PRO A 200 -3.57 21.69 6.93
N ALA A 201 -2.29 21.94 7.24
CA ALA A 201 -1.20 21.53 6.36
C ALA A 201 -1.05 20.01 6.32
N LEU A 202 -1.12 19.33 7.47
CA LEU A 202 -1.09 17.87 7.56
C LEU A 202 -2.27 17.23 6.85
N GLU A 203 -3.47 17.79 6.96
CA GLU A 203 -4.65 17.34 6.21
C GLU A 203 -4.44 17.46 4.70
N ASN A 204 -3.90 18.58 4.21
CA ASN A 204 -3.62 18.75 2.78
C ASN A 204 -2.57 17.75 2.28
N PHE A 205 -1.49 17.51 3.05
CA PHE A 205 -0.52 16.48 2.70
C PHE A 205 -1.13 15.07 2.71
N SER A 206 -1.98 14.75 3.68
CA SER A 206 -2.72 13.49 3.76
C SER A 206 -3.60 13.30 2.52
N ASN A 207 -4.39 14.31 2.16
CA ASN A 207 -5.32 14.29 1.02
C ASN A 207 -4.60 14.18 -0.34
N ALA A 208 -3.34 14.59 -0.42
CA ALA A 208 -2.52 14.46 -1.62
C ALA A 208 -2.10 13.01 -1.94
N LEU A 209 -2.27 12.06 -0.99
CA LEU A 209 -1.82 10.68 -1.16
C LEU A 209 -2.32 10.03 -2.45
N VAL A 210 -3.63 10.10 -2.71
CA VAL A 210 -4.22 9.44 -3.89
C VAL A 210 -3.60 9.97 -5.18
N MET A 211 -3.44 11.30 -5.27
CA MET A 211 -2.85 11.95 -6.43
C MET A 211 -1.38 11.54 -6.60
N ILE A 212 -0.55 11.78 -5.59
CA ILE A 212 0.90 11.56 -5.68
C ILE A 212 1.20 10.09 -5.92
N ALA A 213 0.49 9.19 -5.25
CA ALA A 213 0.80 7.78 -5.31
C ALA A 213 0.42 7.16 -6.66
N LEU A 214 -0.76 7.48 -7.22
CA LEU A 214 -1.16 7.02 -8.55
C LEU A 214 -0.39 7.68 -9.67
N PHE A 215 -0.05 8.96 -9.52
CA PHE A 215 0.81 9.65 -10.47
C PHE A 215 2.20 9.00 -10.52
N THR A 216 2.81 8.77 -9.35
CA THR A 216 4.11 8.11 -9.24
C THR A 216 4.08 6.70 -9.84
N LEU A 217 3.00 5.95 -9.62
CA LEU A 217 2.78 4.67 -10.28
C LEU A 217 2.78 4.80 -11.82
N GLY A 218 2.10 5.82 -12.35
CA GLY A 218 2.13 6.15 -13.78
C GLY A 218 3.53 6.35 -14.34
N VAL A 219 4.34 7.14 -13.63
CA VAL A 219 5.77 7.38 -13.95
C VAL A 219 6.60 6.09 -13.84
N GLN A 220 6.29 5.19 -12.92
CA GLN A 220 6.96 3.89 -12.82
C GLN A 220 6.60 2.99 -14.02
N LEU A 221 5.34 3.02 -14.44
CA LEU A 221 4.85 2.24 -15.57
C LEU A 221 5.44 2.71 -16.91
N SER A 222 5.68 4.01 -17.10
CA SER A 222 6.30 4.53 -18.33
C SER A 222 7.71 4.04 -18.59
N ARG A 223 8.42 3.67 -17.53
CA ARG A 223 9.80 3.16 -17.52
C ARG A 223 9.89 1.65 -17.50
N THR A 224 8.79 0.97 -17.20
CA THR A 224 8.78 -0.49 -17.10
C THR A 224 8.61 -1.12 -18.48
N PRO A 225 9.47 -2.07 -18.88
CA PRO A 225 9.32 -2.75 -20.16
C PRO A 225 8.06 -3.62 -20.16
N PHE A 226 7.22 -3.48 -21.18
CA PHE A 226 5.97 -4.24 -21.32
C PHE A 226 6.22 -5.67 -21.80
N GLN A 227 6.63 -6.55 -20.89
CA GLN A 227 6.89 -7.98 -21.16
C GLN A 227 6.00 -8.88 -20.28
N PHE A 228 4.71 -8.92 -20.60
CA PHE A 228 3.69 -9.56 -19.77
C PHE A 228 3.70 -11.10 -19.78
N PHE A 229 4.16 -11.73 -20.86
CA PHE A 229 4.03 -13.18 -21.09
C PHE A 229 5.25 -14.01 -20.69
N LYS A 230 6.13 -13.48 -19.82
CA LYS A 230 7.23 -14.26 -19.26
C LYS A 230 6.71 -15.20 -18.17
N ARG A 231 7.24 -16.43 -18.14
CA ARG A 231 6.86 -17.46 -17.14
C ARG A 231 6.91 -16.93 -15.71
N ASP A 232 7.99 -16.25 -15.34
CA ASP A 232 8.17 -15.74 -13.97
C ASP A 232 7.13 -14.65 -13.61
N VAL A 233 6.72 -13.83 -14.58
CA VAL A 233 5.66 -12.82 -14.41
C VAL A 233 4.32 -13.50 -14.21
N LEU A 234 3.98 -14.50 -15.04
CA LEU A 234 2.73 -15.24 -14.94
C LEU A 234 2.62 -16.01 -13.61
N VAL A 235 3.72 -16.60 -13.14
CA VAL A 235 3.77 -17.28 -11.84
C VAL A 235 3.54 -16.28 -10.70
N ALA A 236 4.20 -15.12 -10.72
CA ALA A 236 3.99 -14.09 -9.72
C ALA A 236 2.54 -13.55 -9.73
N SER A 237 1.98 -13.32 -10.92
CA SER A 237 0.58 -12.90 -11.09
C SER A 237 -0.39 -13.96 -10.58
N PHE A 238 -0.15 -15.24 -10.86
CA PHE A 238 -0.96 -16.34 -10.33
C PHE A 238 -0.90 -16.40 -8.79
N GLY A 239 0.30 -16.28 -8.22
CA GLY A 239 0.49 -16.20 -6.78
C GLY A 239 -0.30 -15.05 -6.14
N ARG A 240 -0.42 -13.91 -6.82
CA ARG A 240 -1.21 -12.78 -6.32
C ARG A 240 -2.71 -12.90 -6.53
N LEU A 241 -3.14 -13.34 -7.71
CA LEU A 241 -4.55 -13.28 -8.12
C LEU A 241 -5.33 -14.52 -7.70
N VAL A 242 -4.67 -15.63 -7.45
CA VAL A 242 -5.31 -16.89 -7.06
C VAL A 242 -4.90 -17.31 -5.66
N MET A 243 -3.60 -17.45 -5.40
CA MET A 243 -3.13 -17.91 -4.10
C MET A 243 -3.42 -16.89 -2.99
N GLY A 244 -3.20 -15.60 -3.21
CA GLY A 244 -3.52 -14.55 -2.22
C GLY A 244 -4.99 -14.55 -1.76
N PRO A 245 -5.96 -14.37 -2.67
CA PRO A 245 -7.38 -14.47 -2.33
C PRO A 245 -7.79 -15.83 -1.77
N GLY A 246 -7.20 -16.92 -2.26
CA GLY A 246 -7.46 -18.26 -1.74
C GLY A 246 -7.02 -18.43 -0.28
N ILE A 247 -5.84 -17.91 0.08
CA ILE A 247 -5.37 -17.88 1.47
C ILE A 247 -6.29 -17.01 2.33
N ALA A 248 -6.65 -15.82 1.84
CA ALA A 248 -7.55 -14.93 2.57
C ALA A 248 -8.92 -15.58 2.83
N LEU A 249 -9.48 -16.31 1.85
CA LEU A 249 -10.76 -17.01 1.99
C LEU A 249 -10.72 -18.11 3.07
N VAL A 250 -9.58 -18.78 3.27
CA VAL A 250 -9.43 -19.81 4.30
C VAL A 250 -9.28 -19.21 5.70
N CYS A 251 -8.84 -17.96 5.80
CA CYS A 251 -8.67 -17.25 7.07
C CYS A 251 -9.92 -16.47 7.52
N LEU A 252 -10.89 -16.27 6.63
CA LEU A 252 -12.18 -15.60 6.88
C LEU A 252 -13.25 -16.61 7.30
#